data_AF-A0A2U1IP07-F1
#
_entry.id   AF-A0A2U1IP07-F1
#
_cell.length_a   1.000
_cell.length_b   1.000
_cell.length_c   1.000
_cell.angle_alpha   90.00
_cell.angle_beta   90.00
_cell.angle_gamma   90.00
#
_symmetry.space_group_name_H-M   'P 1'
#
loop_
_entity.id
_entity.type
_entity.pdbx_description
1 polymer ?
#
loop_
_entity_poly.entity_id
_entity_poly.type
_entity_poly.pdbx_seq_one_letter_code
_entity_poly.pdbx_strand_id
1 'polypeptide(L)'
;MEQYEIEDTSDWLGCPTSLETCRHQLRMIENEVEELTLQLRQARQNIFKLVEMHAEATKECNTLRVQLSDAMADVARGHAQVTELSSELRALANVKHQNSHLFEENQRLLREKRQSR
;
A
#
# COMPACT_ATOMS: atom_id res chain seq x y z
N MET A 1 -22.36 -76.51 48.51
CA MET A 1 -22.63 -75.08 48.27
C MET A 1 -22.91 -74.94 46.80
N GLU A 2 -24.15 -74.58 46.46
CA GLU A 2 -24.60 -74.42 45.07
C GLU A 2 -23.84 -73.28 44.41
N GLN A 3 -23.37 -73.52 43.19
CA GLN A 3 -22.66 -72.54 42.36
C GLN A 3 -23.71 -71.57 41.83
N TYR A 4 -23.64 -70.30 42.24
CA TYR A 4 -24.47 -69.26 41.64
C TYR A 4 -23.95 -68.99 40.22
N GLU A 5 -24.69 -69.43 39.20
CA GLU A 5 -24.48 -68.95 37.84
C GLU A 5 -24.94 -67.49 37.76
N ILE A 6 -24.04 -66.61 37.35
CA ILE A 6 -24.37 -65.19 37.13
C ILE A 6 -25.19 -65.12 35.85
N GLU A 7 -26.38 -64.51 35.93
CA GLU A 7 -27.25 -64.27 34.79
C GLU A 7 -26.56 -63.36 33.76
N ASP A 8 -26.60 -63.74 32.48
CA ASP A 8 -26.01 -62.96 31.40
C ASP A 8 -26.83 -61.68 31.18
N THR A 9 -26.27 -60.56 31.65
CA THR A 9 -26.89 -59.23 31.60
C THR A 9 -26.39 -58.37 30.44
N SER A 10 -25.74 -58.99 29.44
CA SER A 10 -25.18 -58.28 28.28
C SER A 10 -26.22 -57.47 27.49
N ASP A 11 -27.47 -57.90 27.48
CA ASP A 11 -28.59 -57.20 26.82
C ASP A 11 -29.24 -56.10 27.67
N TRP A 12 -28.91 -55.99 28.96
CA TRP A 12 -29.66 -55.14 29.90
C TRP A 12 -29.41 -53.64 29.72
N LEU A 13 -28.26 -53.28 29.14
CA LEU A 13 -27.84 -51.89 28.95
C LEU A 13 -28.11 -51.36 27.54
N GLY A 14 -28.70 -52.18 26.65
CA GLY A 14 -28.96 -51.77 25.26
C GLY A 14 -27.71 -51.26 24.55
N CYS A 15 -26.56 -51.89 24.81
CA CYS A 15 -25.29 -51.50 24.21
C CYS A 15 -25.44 -51.57 22.68
N PRO A 16 -25.08 -50.50 21.95
CA PRO A 16 -25.22 -50.49 20.51
C PRO A 16 -24.43 -51.66 19.93
N THR A 17 -25.08 -52.40 19.04
CA THR A 17 -24.43 -53.50 18.32
C THR A 17 -23.26 -52.94 17.51
N SER A 18 -22.25 -53.76 17.26
CA SER A 18 -21.09 -53.36 16.44
C SER A 18 -21.52 -52.78 15.09
N LEU A 19 -22.57 -53.35 14.48
CA LEU A 19 -23.17 -52.86 13.24
C LEU A 19 -23.77 -51.46 13.37
N GLU A 20 -24.46 -51.17 14.48
CA GLU A 20 -25.02 -49.84 14.75
C GLU A 20 -23.93 -48.80 14.97
N THR A 21 -22.87 -49.15 15.71
CA THR A 21 -21.69 -48.29 15.87
C THR A 21 -21.03 -48.01 14.53
N CYS A 22 -20.81 -49.02 13.69
CA CYS A 22 -20.24 -48.83 12.36
C CYS A 22 -21.13 -47.93 11.48
N ARG A 23 -22.45 -48.12 11.51
CA ARG A 23 -23.40 -47.27 10.75
C ARG A 23 -23.37 -45.83 11.22
N HIS A 24 -23.28 -45.61 12.54
CA HIS A 24 -23.16 -44.26 13.10
C HIS A 24 -21.84 -43.61 12.68
N GLN A 25 -20.72 -44.33 12.75
CA GLN A 25 -19.41 -43.83 12.31
C GLN A 25 -19.40 -43.47 10.82
N LEU A 26 -20.00 -44.30 9.96
CA LEU A 26 -20.12 -43.98 8.53
C LEU A 26 -20.86 -42.65 8.31
N ARG A 27 -22.00 -42.44 8.98
CA ARG A 27 -22.75 -41.17 8.89
C ARG A 27 -21.93 -39.97 9.38
N MET A 28 -21.18 -40.13 10.46
CA MET A 28 -20.31 -39.06 10.97
C MET A 28 -19.23 -38.70 9.97
N ILE A 29 -18.59 -39.70 9.34
CA ILE A 29 -17.56 -39.47 8.32
C ILE A 29 -18.17 -38.84 7.07
N GLU A 30 -19.34 -39.29 6.63
CA GLU A 30 -20.07 -38.69 5.50
C GLU A 30 -20.32 -37.19 5.74
N ASN A 31 -20.85 -36.83 6.91
CA ASN A 31 -21.09 -35.44 7.27
C ASN A 31 -19.80 -34.61 7.32
N GLU A 32 -18.72 -35.16 7.91
CA GLU A 32 -17.43 -34.47 7.99
C GLU A 32 -16.84 -34.22 6.60
N VAL A 33 -16.95 -35.19 5.69
CA VAL A 33 -16.49 -35.05 4.29
C VAL A 33 -17.29 -33.97 3.56
N GLU A 34 -18.61 -33.91 3.78
CA GLU A 34 -19.46 -32.85 3.21
C GLU A 34 -19.06 -31.47 3.70
N GLU A 35 -18.85 -31.31 5.02
CA GLU A 35 -18.43 -30.04 5.63
C GLU A 35 -17.05 -29.60 5.15
N LEU A 36 -16.06 -30.51 5.14
CA LEU A 36 -14.72 -30.21 4.62
C LEU A 36 -14.76 -29.83 3.13
N THR A 37 -15.63 -30.46 2.34
CA THR A 37 -15.82 -30.12 0.94
C THR A 37 -16.39 -28.72 0.77
N LEU A 38 -17.34 -28.32 1.62
CA LEU A 38 -17.91 -26.97 1.64
C LEU A 38 -16.85 -25.93 2.02
N GLN A 39 -16.11 -26.17 3.10
CA GLN A 39 -15.04 -25.29 3.56
C GLN A 39 -13.93 -25.13 2.50
N LEU A 40 -13.55 -26.22 1.83
CA LEU A 40 -12.56 -26.18 0.76
C LEU A 40 -13.04 -25.34 -0.43
N ARG A 41 -14.31 -25.46 -0.82
CA ARG A 41 -14.90 -24.61 -1.88
C ARG A 41 -14.87 -23.14 -1.50
N GLN A 42 -15.28 -22.82 -0.27
CA GLN A 42 -15.26 -21.44 0.23
C GLN A 42 -13.83 -20.88 0.30
N ALA A 43 -12.88 -21.65 0.81
CA ALA A 43 -11.48 -21.26 0.89
C ALA A 43 -10.90 -20.99 -0.51
N ARG A 44 -11.19 -21.84 -1.50
CA ARG A 44 -10.77 -21.62 -2.90
C ARG A 44 -11.35 -20.33 -3.48
N GLN A 45 -12.63 -20.05 -3.24
CA GLN A 45 -13.25 -18.80 -3.69
C GLN A 45 -12.62 -17.58 -3.02
N ASN A 46 -12.35 -17.64 -1.71
CA ASN A 46 -11.71 -16.56 -0.97
C ASN A 46 -10.29 -16.29 -1.49
N ILE A 47 -9.50 -17.34 -1.72
CA ILE A 47 -8.15 -17.22 -2.29
C ILE A 47 -8.22 -16.58 -3.68
N PHE A 48 -9.14 -17.01 -4.54
CA PHE A 48 -9.30 -16.43 -5.87
C PHE A 48 -9.60 -14.92 -5.80
N LYS A 49 -10.58 -14.51 -4.97
CA LYS A 49 -10.90 -13.10 -4.76
C LYS A 49 -9.70 -12.31 -4.22
N LEU A 50 -8.96 -12.88 -3.28
CA LEU A 50 -7.79 -12.22 -2.71
C LEU A 50 -6.69 -12.01 -3.76
N VAL A 51 -6.47 -12.99 -4.65
CA VAL A 51 -5.52 -12.86 -5.76
C VAL A 51 -5.96 -11.79 -6.75
N GLU A 52 -7.25 -11.74 -7.08
CA GLU A 52 -7.83 -10.70 -7.94
C GLU A 52 -7.65 -9.30 -7.35
N MET A 53 -8.05 -9.11 -6.09
CA MET A 53 -7.86 -7.84 -5.37
C MET A 53 -6.38 -7.44 -5.28
N HIS A 54 -5.47 -8.39 -5.05
CA HIS A 54 -4.04 -8.13 -5.02
C HIS A 54 -3.50 -7.70 -6.40
N ALA A 55 -3.98 -8.32 -7.48
CA ALA A 55 -3.60 -7.94 -8.84
C ALA A 55 -4.06 -6.50 -9.17
N GLU A 56 -5.29 -6.14 -8.79
CA GLU A 56 -5.83 -4.79 -8.95
C GLU A 56 -5.03 -3.76 -8.13
N ALA A 57 -4.79 -4.03 -6.84
CA ALA A 57 -4.00 -3.15 -5.98
C ALA A 57 -2.56 -2.97 -6.49
N THR A 58 -1.96 -4.03 -7.03
CA THR A 58 -0.61 -3.96 -7.64
C THR A 58 -0.62 -3.07 -8.87
N LYS A 59 -1.65 -3.17 -9.72
CA LYS A 59 -1.82 -2.32 -10.90
C LYS A 59 -1.94 -0.85 -10.50
N GLU A 60 -2.81 -0.55 -9.53
CA GLU A 60 -2.99 0.81 -9.02
C GLU A 60 -1.70 1.38 -8.42
N CYS A 61 -1.00 0.59 -7.59
CA CYS A 61 0.28 0.98 -7.00
C CYS A 61 1.32 1.34 -8.09
N ASN A 62 1.39 0.53 -9.15
CA ASN A 62 2.29 0.81 -10.27
C ASN A 62 1.89 2.10 -11.00
N THR A 63 0.60 2.34 -11.24
CA THR A 63 0.15 3.60 -11.86
C THR A 63 0.48 4.82 -11.00
N LEU A 64 0.28 4.74 -9.69
CA LEU A 64 0.59 5.83 -8.76
C LEU A 64 2.10 6.08 -8.68
N ARG A 65 2.93 5.04 -8.75
CA ARG A 65 4.39 5.17 -8.79
C ARG A 65 4.87 5.91 -10.04
N VAL A 66 4.29 5.61 -11.21
CA VAL A 66 4.60 6.34 -12.45
C VAL A 66 4.20 7.80 -12.32
N GLN A 67 2.97 8.08 -11.90
CA GLN A 67 2.48 9.46 -11.70
C GLN A 67 3.34 10.24 -10.69
N LEU A 68 3.77 9.60 -9.61
CA LEU A 68 4.65 10.22 -8.62
C LEU A 68 6.02 10.54 -9.23
N SER A 69 6.60 9.62 -10.01
CA SER A 69 7.86 9.85 -10.70
C SER A 69 7.77 11.02 -11.68
N ASP A 70 6.69 11.11 -12.45
CA ASP A 70 6.45 12.21 -13.38
C ASP A 70 6.29 13.54 -12.64
N ALA A 71 5.48 13.58 -11.58
CA ALA A 71 5.32 14.76 -10.75
C ALA A 71 6.64 15.22 -10.11
N MET A 72 7.49 14.28 -9.65
CA MET A 72 8.82 14.61 -9.12
C MET A 72 9.72 15.20 -10.20
N ALA A 73 9.70 14.67 -11.43
CA ALA A 73 10.43 15.21 -12.55
C ALA A 73 9.96 16.63 -12.91
N ASP A 74 8.65 16.88 -12.85
CA ASP A 74 8.05 18.19 -13.12
C ASP A 74 8.47 19.22 -12.07
N VAL A 75 8.45 18.85 -10.79
CA VAL A 75 8.93 19.68 -9.69
C VAL A 75 10.42 19.99 -9.85
N ALA A 76 11.24 19.01 -10.22
CA ALA A 76 12.67 19.23 -10.45
C ALA A 76 12.92 20.22 -11.60
N ARG A 77 12.17 20.10 -12.70
CA ARG A 77 12.25 21.06 -13.83
C ARG A 77 11.82 22.46 -13.41
N GLY A 78 10.71 22.57 -12.68
CA GLY A 78 10.25 23.85 -12.15
C GLY A 78 11.27 24.49 -11.20
N HIS A 79 11.90 23.70 -10.34
CA HIS A 79 12.94 24.19 -9.44
C HIS A 79 14.19 24.70 -10.18
N ALA A 80 14.60 24.01 -11.25
CA ALA A 80 15.70 24.46 -12.10
C ALA A 80 15.38 25.81 -12.76
N GLN A 81 14.18 25.96 -13.33
CA GLN A 81 13.72 27.22 -13.93
C GLN A 81 13.66 28.37 -12.91
N VAL A 82 13.13 28.13 -11.71
CA VAL A 82 13.08 29.15 -10.64
C VAL A 82 14.50 29.58 -10.24
N THR A 83 15.43 28.63 -10.18
CA THR A 83 16.83 28.91 -9.85
C THR A 83 17.50 29.77 -10.93
N GLU A 84 17.27 29.45 -12.20
CA GLU A 84 17.76 30.21 -13.35
C GLU A 84 17.21 31.65 -13.34
N LEU A 85 15.89 31.81 -13.27
CA LEU A 85 15.24 33.13 -13.19
C LEU A 85 15.70 33.94 -11.99
N SER A 86 15.92 33.30 -10.85
CA SER A 86 16.47 33.96 -9.66
C SER A 86 17.90 34.47 -9.88
N SER A 87 18.71 33.74 -10.65
CA SER A 87 20.06 34.16 -11.02
C SER A 87 20.06 35.36 -11.96
N GLU A 88 19.18 35.36 -12.96
CA GLU A 88 18.99 36.47 -13.90
C GLU A 88 18.51 37.73 -13.18
N LEU A 89 17.53 37.59 -12.27
CA LEU A 89 17.01 38.70 -11.48
C LEU A 89 18.10 39.33 -10.61
N ARG A 90 18.98 38.52 -10.00
CA ARG A 90 20.14 39.03 -9.26
C ARG A 90 21.11 39.77 -10.16
N ALA A 91 21.38 39.26 -11.36
CA ALA A 91 22.24 39.95 -12.33
C ALA A 91 21.66 41.31 -12.73
N LEU A 92 20.35 41.39 -13.02
CA LEU A 92 19.66 42.64 -13.33
C LEU A 92 19.67 43.61 -12.15
N ALA A 93 19.49 43.12 -10.91
CA ALA A 93 19.57 43.94 -9.71
C ALA A 93 20.98 44.57 -9.55
N ASN A 94 22.04 43.80 -9.85
CA ASN A 94 23.41 44.30 -9.84
C ASN A 94 23.64 45.38 -10.90
N VAL A 95 23.18 45.17 -12.14
CA VAL A 95 23.28 46.16 -13.22
C VAL A 95 22.53 47.44 -12.86
N LYS A 96 21.33 47.33 -12.28
CA LYS A 96 20.57 48.48 -11.80
C LYS A 96 21.36 49.27 -10.76
N HIS A 97 21.96 48.58 -9.79
CA HIS A 97 22.77 49.21 -8.75
C HIS A 97 23.99 49.95 -9.33
N GLN A 98 24.72 49.32 -10.26
CA GLN A 98 25.85 49.94 -10.97
C GLN A 98 25.42 51.19 -11.74
N ASN A 99 24.30 51.13 -12.45
CA ASN A 99 23.78 52.29 -13.18
C ASN A 99 23.44 53.46 -12.25
N SER A 100 22.84 53.19 -11.09
CA SER A 100 22.57 54.22 -10.08
C SER A 100 23.86 54.88 -9.59
N HIS A 101 24.88 54.07 -9.25
CA HIS A 101 26.19 54.59 -8.83
C HIS A 101 26.85 55.46 -9.91
N LEU A 102 26.92 54.96 -11.14
CA LEU A 102 27.48 55.70 -12.28
C LEU A 102 26.72 56.99 -12.56
N PHE A 103 25.40 56.99 -12.38
CA PHE A 103 24.59 58.20 -12.53
C PHE A 103 24.96 59.25 -11.47
N GLU A 104 25.04 58.86 -10.20
CA GLU A 104 25.43 59.74 -9.10
C GLU A 104 26.84 60.32 -9.30
N GLU A 105 27.79 59.47 -9.69
CA GLU A 105 29.17 59.86 -9.96
C GLU A 105 29.28 60.83 -11.15
N ASN A 106 28.55 60.58 -12.24
CA ASN A 106 28.47 61.52 -13.37
C ASN A 106 27.92 62.89 -12.94
N GLN A 107 26.88 62.92 -12.10
CA GLN A 107 26.33 64.18 -11.59
C GLN A 107 27.35 64.93 -10.72
N ARG A 108 28.11 64.22 -9.89
CA ARG A 108 29.18 64.80 -9.07
C ARG A 108 30.26 65.42 -9.95
N LEU A 109 30.80 64.68 -10.91
CA LEU A 109 31.85 65.15 -11.83
C LEU A 109 31.40 66.36 -12.65
N LEU A 110 30.13 66.39 -13.09
CA LEU A 110 29.56 67.55 -13.78
C LEU A 110 29.55 68.81 -12.90
N ARG A 111 29.28 68.68 -11.60
CA ARG A 111 29.33 69.81 -10.66
C ARG A 111 30.76 70.30 -10.45
N GLU A 112 31.70 69.38 -10.23
CA GLU A 112 33.12 69.71 -10.08
C GLU A 112 33.64 70.46 -11.33
N LYS A 113 33.34 69.97 -12.54
CA LYS A 113 33.72 70.64 -13.80
C LYS A 113 33.11 72.03 -13.97
N ARG A 114 31.89 72.26 -13.46
CA ARG A 114 31.27 73.59 -13.48
C ARG A 114 31.91 74.55 -12.49
N GLN A 115 32.45 74.05 -11.38
CA GLN A 115 33.14 74.86 -10.36
C GLN A 115 34.60 75.18 -10.73
N SER A 116 35.22 74.37 -11.60
CA SER A 116 36.59 74.60 -12.10
C SER A 116 36.68 75.48 -13.36
N ARG A 117 35.58 76.11 -13.79
CA ARG A 117 35.51 77.09 -14.88
C ARG A 117 35.23 78.47 -14.31
#